data_AF-A0A383F1P4-F1
#
_entry.id   AF-A0A383F1P4-F1
#
_cell.length_a   1.000
_cell.length_b   1.000
_cell.length_c   1.000
_cell.angle_alpha   90.00
_cell.angle_beta   90.00
_cell.angle_gamma   90.00
#
_symmetry.space_group_name_H-M   'P 1'
#
loop_
_entity.id
_entity.type
_entity.pdbx_description
1 polymer ?
#
loop_
_entity_poly.entity_id
_entity_poly.type
_entity_poly.pdbx_seq_one_letter_code
_entity_poly.pdbx_strand_id
1 'polypeptide(L)'
;DVSGNDISGLALFENIGTNNEPSFDLITRDFAGISNINLNIGLGMPALNIYPTFGDLDGDGDKDMMLGDADGNLHYFVNNGVTPSSFNLAQVNYANIDVGYFSTPQLIDINRDGLLDLLIGDMMGTISYLPNNGTQTTPVFDTIISNFGGIDIDSNYISTGYSTPHCVDINGEYHLYVGSFTGKIYHYDSIDGNLNNSFNLVSSSQQNIDEGTITALYIEDLNNDQIP
;
A
#
# COMPACT_ATOMS: atom_id res chain seq x y z
N ASP A 1 11.11 -17.50 12.54
CA ASP A 1 11.06 -17.51 14.01
C ASP A 1 12.15 -18.44 14.57
N VAL A 2 12.20 -18.65 15.89
CA VAL A 2 13.15 -19.60 16.54
C VAL A 2 12.89 -21.08 16.20
N SER A 3 11.78 -21.37 15.51
CA SER A 3 11.36 -22.70 15.07
C SER A 3 11.71 -22.98 13.60
N GLY A 4 12.25 -21.99 12.88
CA GLY A 4 12.63 -22.10 11.48
C GLY A 4 11.51 -21.78 10.48
N ASN A 5 10.38 -21.24 10.93
CA ASN A 5 9.33 -20.75 10.03
C ASN A 5 9.68 -19.36 9.50
N ASP A 6 9.31 -19.09 8.25
CA ASP A 6 9.40 -17.73 7.71
C ASP A 6 8.46 -16.80 8.49
N ILE A 7 8.92 -15.57 8.72
CA ILE A 7 8.13 -14.51 9.34
C ILE A 7 8.34 -13.22 8.55
N SER A 8 7.30 -12.41 8.46
CA SER A 8 7.41 -11.03 8.00
C SER A 8 7.31 -10.08 9.18
N GLY A 9 7.98 -8.93 9.09
CA GLY A 9 7.97 -7.90 10.12
C GLY A 9 8.11 -6.53 9.50
N LEU A 10 7.65 -5.50 10.21
CA LEU A 10 7.76 -4.12 9.78
C LEU A 10 8.94 -3.46 10.49
N ALA A 11 9.88 -2.91 9.73
CA ALA A 11 10.96 -2.12 10.32
C ALA A 11 10.52 -0.66 10.42
N LEU A 12 10.85 -0.01 11.54
CA LEU A 12 10.69 1.43 11.73
C LEU A 12 12.06 2.10 11.66
N PHE A 13 12.17 3.07 10.76
CA PHE A 13 13.30 3.97 10.64
C PHE A 13 12.84 5.39 10.98
N GLU A 14 13.62 6.13 11.77
CA GLU A 14 13.34 7.53 12.12
C GLU A 14 14.32 8.44 11.39
N ASN A 15 13.80 9.49 10.73
CA ASN A 15 14.66 10.51 10.14
C ASN A 15 15.27 11.38 11.26
N ILE A 16 16.56 11.19 11.52
CA ILE A 16 17.37 11.99 12.45
C ILE A 16 18.09 13.16 11.76
N GLY A 17 17.94 13.29 10.44
CA GLY A 17 18.51 14.34 9.61
C GLY A 17 17.60 15.57 9.45
N THR A 18 17.62 16.17 8.27
CA THR A 18 16.70 17.27 7.88
C THR A 18 15.96 16.91 6.61
N ASN A 19 14.91 17.66 6.25
CA ASN A 19 14.17 17.42 5.01
C ASN A 19 15.05 17.55 3.75
N ASN A 20 16.10 18.39 3.79
CA ASN A 20 17.02 18.56 2.66
C ASN A 20 18.20 17.59 2.67
N GLU A 21 18.48 16.97 3.82
CA GLU A 21 19.58 16.05 4.03
C GLU A 21 19.08 14.93 4.97
N PRO A 22 18.24 14.02 4.45
CA PRO A 22 17.62 13.00 5.27
C PRO A 22 18.65 11.97 5.73
N SER A 23 18.49 11.49 6.96
CA SER A 23 19.36 10.47 7.55
C SER A 23 18.54 9.62 8.49
N PHE A 24 18.59 8.30 8.36
CA PHE A 24 17.65 7.41 9.02
C PHE A 24 18.34 6.45 10.00
N ASP A 25 17.84 6.43 11.23
CA ASP A 25 18.23 5.45 12.24
C ASP A 25 17.18 4.34 12.34
N LEU A 26 17.63 3.09 12.41
CA LEU A 26 16.77 1.94 12.65
C LEU A 26 16.32 1.92 14.12
N ILE A 27 15.02 2.08 14.36
CA ILE A 27 14.43 2.04 15.70
C ILE A 27 14.08 0.60 16.11
N THR A 28 13.41 -0.14 15.22
CA THR A 28 13.04 -1.54 15.46
C THR A 28 12.86 -2.28 14.13
N ARG A 29 13.03 -3.60 14.14
CA ARG A 29 12.69 -4.48 13.00
C ARG A 29 11.32 -5.14 13.12
N ASP A 30 10.63 -4.90 14.23
CA ASP A 30 9.32 -5.48 14.52
C ASP A 30 8.41 -4.40 15.12
N PHE A 31 8.11 -3.40 14.31
CA PHE A 31 7.15 -2.36 14.62
C PHE A 31 5.79 -2.99 14.94
N ALA A 32 5.16 -2.52 16.01
CA ALA A 32 3.91 -3.07 16.57
C ALA A 32 3.94 -4.59 16.91
N GLY A 33 5.09 -5.26 16.90
CA GLY A 33 5.20 -6.69 17.17
C GLY A 33 4.54 -7.58 16.11
N ILE A 34 4.33 -7.07 14.89
CA ILE A 34 3.57 -7.72 13.82
C ILE A 34 4.08 -9.14 13.52
N SER A 35 5.39 -9.38 13.64
CA SER A 35 5.99 -10.68 13.34
C SER A 35 5.49 -11.83 14.22
N ASN A 36 4.82 -11.52 15.33
CA ASN A 36 4.29 -12.49 16.29
C ASN A 36 2.75 -12.59 16.26
N ILE A 37 2.07 -11.84 15.37
CA ILE A 37 0.61 -11.84 15.29
C ILE A 37 0.15 -12.87 14.26
N ASN A 38 -0.72 -13.79 14.68
CA ASN A 38 -1.29 -14.81 13.81
C ASN A 38 -2.40 -14.22 12.93
N LEU A 39 -2.00 -13.59 11.83
CA LEU A 39 -2.91 -13.01 10.85
C LEU A 39 -3.51 -14.05 9.90
N ASN A 40 -2.79 -15.15 9.62
CA ASN A 40 -3.36 -16.31 8.94
C ASN A 40 -4.09 -17.20 9.96
N ILE A 41 -5.41 -17.00 10.10
CA ILE A 41 -6.25 -17.70 11.09
C ILE A 41 -6.40 -19.19 10.75
N GLY A 42 -6.40 -19.55 9.46
CA GLY A 42 -6.56 -20.93 9.02
C GLY A 42 -5.38 -21.82 9.41
N LEU A 43 -4.17 -21.27 9.33
CA LEU A 43 -2.92 -21.95 9.68
C LEU A 43 -2.45 -21.65 11.12
N GLY A 44 -3.02 -20.62 11.76
CA GLY A 44 -2.65 -20.21 13.12
C GLY A 44 -1.22 -19.70 13.22
N MET A 45 -0.75 -18.96 12.20
CA MET A 45 0.62 -18.47 12.09
C MET A 45 0.68 -17.02 11.57
N PRO A 46 1.82 -16.33 11.72
CA PRO A 46 2.02 -15.00 11.14
C PRO A 46 1.88 -14.99 9.62
N ALA A 47 1.36 -13.89 9.09
CA ALA A 47 1.28 -13.67 7.65
C ALA A 47 2.66 -13.35 7.05
N LEU A 48 2.80 -13.62 5.76
CA LEU A 48 4.01 -13.36 4.98
C LEU A 48 3.76 -12.28 3.92
N ASN A 49 4.83 -11.65 3.45
CA ASN A 49 4.81 -10.60 2.42
C ASN A 49 3.80 -9.51 2.77
N ILE A 50 3.99 -8.93 3.95
CA ILE A 50 3.08 -7.93 4.49
C ILE A 50 3.35 -6.55 3.90
N TYR A 51 2.29 -5.78 3.62
CA TYR A 51 2.38 -4.44 3.03
C TYR A 51 1.50 -3.44 3.81
N PRO A 52 2.10 -2.52 4.58
CA PRO A 52 1.34 -1.56 5.38
C PRO A 52 0.96 -0.32 4.56
N THR A 53 -0.20 0.25 4.86
CA THR A 53 -0.57 1.62 4.52
C THR A 53 -1.26 2.27 5.72
N PHE A 54 -1.19 3.59 5.80
CA PHE A 54 -1.63 4.34 6.98
C PHE A 54 -2.59 5.46 6.59
N GLY A 55 -3.68 5.59 7.35
CA GLY A 55 -4.71 6.61 7.13
C GLY A 55 -5.70 6.63 8.28
N ASP A 56 -6.36 7.76 8.50
CA ASP A 56 -7.41 7.90 9.52
C ASP A 56 -8.69 7.20 9.04
N LEU A 57 -8.99 6.03 9.60
CA LEU A 57 -10.11 5.17 9.18
C LEU A 57 -11.28 5.16 10.18
N ASP A 58 -11.09 5.68 11.38
CA ASP A 58 -12.14 5.83 12.40
C ASP A 58 -12.50 7.29 12.71
N GLY A 59 -11.80 8.24 12.09
CA GLY A 59 -12.07 9.68 12.11
C GLY A 59 -11.69 10.37 13.42
N ASP A 60 -10.79 9.77 14.21
CA ASP A 60 -10.32 10.34 15.47
C ASP A 60 -9.12 11.31 15.31
N GLY A 61 -8.59 11.42 14.09
CA GLY A 61 -7.52 12.31 13.70
C GLY A 61 -6.12 11.71 13.85
N ASP A 62 -5.99 10.46 14.29
CA ASP A 62 -4.76 9.69 14.21
C ASP A 62 -4.76 8.72 13.01
N LYS A 63 -3.58 8.24 12.60
CA LYS A 63 -3.49 7.30 11.46
C LYS A 63 -3.55 5.87 11.95
N ASP A 64 -4.55 5.15 11.48
CA ASP A 64 -4.63 3.70 11.56
C ASP A 64 -3.72 3.00 10.56
N MET A 65 -3.64 1.68 10.64
CA MET A 65 -2.88 0.85 9.70
C MET A 65 -3.76 -0.22 9.05
N MET A 66 -3.74 -0.24 7.73
CA MET A 66 -4.23 -1.36 6.91
C MET A 66 -3.01 -2.15 6.42
N LEU A 67 -3.05 -3.47 6.58
CA LEU A 67 -1.93 -4.35 6.28
C LEU A 67 -2.39 -5.43 5.29
N GLY A 68 -1.83 -5.46 4.09
CA GLY A 68 -2.03 -6.54 3.13
C GLY A 68 -1.08 -7.71 3.37
N ASP A 69 -1.41 -8.90 2.85
CA ASP A 69 -0.57 -10.10 2.94
C ASP A 69 -0.45 -10.93 1.64
N ALA A 70 0.39 -11.97 1.67
CA ALA A 70 0.61 -12.91 0.57
C ALA A 70 -0.65 -13.68 0.15
N ASP A 71 -1.57 -13.93 1.08
CA ASP A 71 -2.83 -14.64 0.84
C ASP A 71 -3.92 -13.72 0.26
N GLY A 72 -3.58 -12.44 0.00
CA GLY A 72 -4.47 -11.44 -0.58
C GLY A 72 -5.42 -10.79 0.43
N ASN A 73 -5.25 -11.05 1.73
CA ASN A 73 -6.11 -10.51 2.77
C ASN A 73 -5.63 -9.13 3.21
N LEU A 74 -6.58 -8.29 3.63
CA LEU A 74 -6.29 -7.09 4.39
C LEU A 74 -6.54 -7.30 5.88
N HIS A 75 -5.75 -6.65 6.72
CA HIS A 75 -5.90 -6.66 8.18
C HIS A 75 -5.90 -5.23 8.70
N TYR A 76 -6.84 -4.93 9.58
CA TYR A 76 -7.03 -3.59 10.12
C TYR A 76 -6.55 -3.49 11.55
N PHE A 77 -5.72 -2.50 11.81
CA PHE A 77 -5.19 -2.15 13.11
C PHE A 77 -5.56 -0.71 13.45
N VAL A 78 -6.22 -0.53 14.60
CA VAL A 78 -6.57 0.80 15.11
C VAL A 78 -5.39 1.34 15.91
N ASN A 79 -4.97 2.57 15.63
CA ASN A 79 -4.05 3.29 16.48
C ASN A 79 -4.83 3.90 17.65
N ASN A 80 -4.46 3.56 18.89
CA ASN A 80 -5.06 4.15 20.09
C ASN A 80 -4.03 4.96 20.90
N GLY A 81 -2.85 5.18 20.31
CA GLY A 81 -1.71 5.82 20.97
C GLY A 81 -1.45 7.20 20.40
N VAL A 82 -1.26 8.19 21.28
CA VAL A 82 -0.97 9.57 20.88
C VAL A 82 0.52 9.76 20.62
N THR A 83 1.39 9.40 21.57
CA THR A 83 2.85 9.40 21.40
C THR A 83 3.50 8.52 22.49
N PRO A 84 4.03 7.33 22.16
CA PRO A 84 4.06 6.71 20.83
C PRO A 84 2.69 6.19 20.38
N SER A 85 2.53 5.97 19.08
CA SER A 85 1.40 5.24 18.50
C SER A 85 1.30 3.82 19.07
N SER A 86 0.08 3.28 19.14
CA SER A 86 -0.21 1.95 19.66
C SER A 86 -1.24 1.26 18.77
N PHE A 87 -0.73 0.45 17.84
CA PHE A 87 -1.53 -0.31 16.90
C PHE A 87 -2.07 -1.59 17.53
N ASN A 88 -3.39 -1.73 17.58
CA ASN A 88 -4.08 -2.90 18.10
C ASN A 88 -4.87 -3.54 16.96
N LEU A 89 -4.72 -4.87 16.80
CA LEU A 89 -5.46 -5.60 15.77
C LEU A 89 -6.97 -5.51 16.05
N ALA A 90 -7.68 -4.81 15.16
CA ALA A 90 -9.12 -4.63 15.27
C ALA A 90 -9.87 -5.69 14.46
N GLN A 91 -9.40 -5.99 13.25
CA GLN A 91 -10.04 -6.99 12.39
C GLN A 91 -9.02 -7.71 11.52
N VAL A 92 -9.11 -9.04 11.51
CA VAL A 92 -8.41 -9.92 10.56
C VAL A 92 -9.33 -10.16 9.36
N ASN A 93 -8.76 -10.21 8.15
CA ASN A 93 -9.53 -10.34 6.92
C ASN A 93 -10.61 -9.24 6.82
N TYR A 94 -10.14 -8.01 6.87
CA TYR A 94 -10.96 -6.81 6.87
C TYR A 94 -11.89 -6.79 5.66
N ALA A 95 -13.19 -6.60 5.93
CA ALA A 95 -14.29 -6.63 4.97
C ALA A 95 -14.40 -7.89 4.07
N ASN A 96 -13.58 -8.93 4.28
CA ASN A 96 -13.45 -10.08 3.38
C ASN A 96 -13.15 -9.68 1.92
N ILE A 97 -12.31 -8.65 1.73
CA ILE A 97 -11.86 -8.22 0.40
C ILE A 97 -11.01 -9.33 -0.20
N ASP A 98 -11.33 -9.74 -1.43
CA ASP A 98 -10.59 -10.76 -2.18
C ASP A 98 -10.05 -10.13 -3.47
N VAL A 99 -8.74 -9.95 -3.52
CA VAL A 99 -7.98 -9.49 -4.70
C VAL A 99 -7.10 -10.60 -5.27
N GLY A 100 -7.28 -11.85 -4.83
CA GLY A 100 -6.41 -12.97 -5.16
C GLY A 100 -5.26 -13.14 -4.18
N TYR A 101 -4.02 -12.89 -4.61
CA TYR A 101 -2.81 -13.11 -3.80
C TYR A 101 -1.92 -11.86 -3.80
N PHE A 102 -1.13 -11.69 -2.74
CA PHE A 102 -0.19 -10.58 -2.56
C PHE A 102 -0.85 -9.20 -2.62
N SER A 103 -1.78 -8.94 -1.71
CA SER A 103 -2.44 -7.63 -1.63
C SER A 103 -1.46 -6.54 -1.18
N THR A 104 -1.33 -5.48 -1.96
CA THR A 104 -0.45 -4.33 -1.70
C THR A 104 -1.30 -3.05 -1.61
N PRO A 105 -1.85 -2.72 -0.43
CA PRO A 105 -2.82 -1.65 -0.30
C PRO A 105 -2.17 -0.26 -0.24
N GLN A 106 -2.91 0.74 -0.72
CA GLN A 106 -2.68 2.15 -0.47
C GLN A 106 -4.01 2.82 -0.13
N LEU A 107 -4.04 3.57 0.98
CA LEU A 107 -5.13 4.47 1.32
C LEU A 107 -4.92 5.84 0.67
N ILE A 108 -5.89 6.31 -0.12
CA ILE A 108 -5.84 7.62 -0.78
C ILE A 108 -7.24 8.04 -1.23
N ASP A 109 -7.58 9.33 -1.17
CA ASP A 109 -8.82 9.90 -1.71
C ASP A 109 -8.74 10.02 -3.24
N ILE A 110 -8.80 8.90 -3.97
CA ILE A 110 -8.54 8.88 -5.42
C ILE A 110 -9.63 9.58 -6.23
N ASN A 111 -10.86 9.65 -5.71
CA ASN A 111 -11.98 10.29 -6.39
C ASN A 111 -12.21 11.75 -5.97
N ARG A 112 -11.43 12.26 -5.00
CA ARG A 112 -11.47 13.62 -4.46
C ARG A 112 -12.81 13.97 -3.79
N ASP A 113 -13.45 13.01 -3.14
CA ASP A 113 -14.69 13.24 -2.38
C ASP A 113 -14.46 13.55 -0.90
N GLY A 114 -13.21 13.48 -0.44
CA GLY A 114 -12.80 13.72 0.93
C GLY A 114 -12.78 12.48 1.82
N LEU A 115 -13.05 11.29 1.26
CA LEU A 115 -12.96 10.00 1.95
C LEU A 115 -11.73 9.22 1.46
N LEU A 116 -11.04 8.54 2.37
CA LEU A 116 -9.96 7.64 1.97
C LEU A 116 -10.53 6.41 1.29
N ASP A 117 -10.13 6.21 0.03
CA ASP A 117 -10.39 5.02 -0.74
C ASP A 117 -9.23 4.01 -0.64
N LEU A 118 -9.41 2.81 -1.21
CA LEU A 118 -8.36 1.79 -1.31
C LEU A 118 -7.96 1.53 -2.77
N LEU A 119 -6.67 1.65 -3.04
CA LEU A 119 -6.02 1.02 -4.20
C LEU A 119 -5.29 -0.23 -3.72
N ILE A 120 -5.41 -1.35 -4.42
CA ILE A 120 -4.78 -2.61 -4.01
C ILE A 120 -4.14 -3.25 -5.23
N GLY A 121 -2.82 -3.41 -5.22
CA GLY A 121 -2.13 -4.25 -6.19
C GLY A 121 -2.17 -5.74 -5.80
N ASP A 122 -1.79 -6.58 -6.75
CA ASP A 122 -1.87 -8.03 -6.63
C ASP A 122 -0.75 -8.75 -7.40
N MET A 123 -0.64 -10.06 -7.18
CA MET A 123 0.33 -10.95 -7.83
C MET A 123 0.24 -10.96 -9.36
N MET A 124 -0.95 -10.76 -9.95
CA MET A 124 -1.12 -10.77 -11.40
C MET A 124 -0.55 -9.50 -12.04
N GLY A 125 -0.32 -8.44 -11.24
CA GLY A 125 0.17 -7.16 -11.74
C GLY A 125 -0.96 -6.19 -12.07
N THR A 126 -2.20 -6.50 -11.70
CA THR A 126 -3.35 -5.61 -11.84
C THR A 126 -3.54 -4.75 -10.60
N ILE A 127 -4.38 -3.73 -10.69
CA ILE A 127 -4.77 -2.91 -9.53
C ILE A 127 -6.29 -2.97 -9.39
N SER A 128 -6.76 -3.13 -8.16
CA SER A 128 -8.16 -2.98 -7.78
C SER A 128 -8.39 -1.64 -7.10
N TYR A 129 -9.47 -0.96 -7.46
CA TYR A 129 -9.94 0.26 -6.79
C TYR A 129 -11.22 -0.03 -6.02
N LEU A 130 -11.24 0.35 -4.74
CA LEU A 130 -12.40 0.22 -3.87
C LEU A 130 -12.75 1.61 -3.30
N PRO A 131 -13.79 2.28 -3.82
CA PRO A 131 -14.28 3.52 -3.23
C PRO A 131 -14.82 3.29 -1.81
N ASN A 132 -14.62 4.27 -0.94
CA ASN A 132 -15.28 4.32 0.35
C ASN A 132 -16.70 4.87 0.19
N ASN A 133 -17.67 3.95 0.08
CA ASN A 133 -19.10 4.30 -0.01
C ASN A 133 -19.73 4.62 1.35
N GLY A 134 -18.92 4.67 2.41
CA GLY A 134 -19.35 4.87 3.79
C GLY A 134 -19.17 6.31 4.25
N THR A 135 -18.46 6.47 5.36
CA THR A 135 -18.14 7.77 5.97
C THR A 135 -16.69 7.77 6.42
N GLN A 136 -16.18 8.95 6.81
CA GLN A 136 -14.83 9.08 7.35
C GLN A 136 -14.60 8.21 8.60
N THR A 137 -15.60 8.07 9.47
CA THR A 137 -15.49 7.30 10.72
C THR A 137 -15.91 5.83 10.58
N THR A 138 -16.47 5.46 9.42
CA THR A 138 -16.93 4.09 9.16
C THR A 138 -16.83 3.82 7.66
N PRO A 139 -15.63 3.49 7.17
CA PRO A 139 -15.40 3.20 5.77
C PRO A 139 -16.16 1.96 5.30
N VAL A 140 -16.65 1.99 4.06
CA VAL A 140 -17.34 0.85 3.43
C VAL A 140 -16.75 0.60 2.04
N PHE A 141 -15.97 -0.48 1.93
CA PHE A 141 -15.30 -0.92 0.69
C PHE A 141 -16.02 -2.15 0.09
N ASP A 142 -17.28 -1.97 -0.30
CA ASP A 142 -18.15 -3.05 -0.79
C ASP A 142 -18.14 -3.21 -2.32
N THR A 143 -17.51 -2.27 -3.02
CA THR A 143 -17.40 -2.23 -4.48
C THR A 143 -15.96 -2.44 -4.88
N ILE A 144 -15.69 -3.47 -5.69
CA ILE A 144 -14.35 -3.76 -6.22
C ILE A 144 -14.35 -3.50 -7.73
N ILE A 145 -13.59 -2.49 -8.14
CA ILE A 145 -13.33 -2.18 -9.55
C ILE A 145 -11.96 -2.79 -9.90
N SER A 146 -11.98 -3.99 -10.48
CA SER A 146 -10.77 -4.70 -10.92
C SER A 146 -10.16 -4.06 -12.18
N ASN A 147 -8.86 -4.28 -12.40
CA ASN A 147 -8.13 -3.77 -13.57
C ASN A 147 -8.24 -2.24 -13.73
N PHE A 148 -8.12 -1.54 -12.60
CA PHE A 148 -8.19 -0.10 -12.50
C PHE A 148 -7.13 0.56 -13.39
N GLY A 149 -7.56 1.54 -14.19
CA GLY A 149 -6.66 2.19 -15.16
C GLY A 149 -6.23 1.31 -16.34
N GLY A 150 -6.77 0.09 -16.47
CA GLY A 150 -6.29 -0.89 -17.46
C GLY A 150 -4.83 -1.32 -17.22
N ILE A 151 -4.36 -1.23 -15.97
CA ILE A 151 -2.99 -1.52 -15.59
C ILE A 151 -2.78 -3.02 -15.51
N ASP A 152 -1.78 -3.49 -16.25
CA ASP A 152 -1.33 -4.87 -16.26
C ASP A 152 0.20 -4.88 -16.37
N ILE A 153 0.86 -5.05 -15.23
CA ILE A 153 2.31 -4.87 -15.08
C ILE A 153 3.05 -6.13 -15.53
N ASP A 154 4.13 -5.95 -16.29
CA ASP A 154 5.04 -7.00 -16.75
C ASP A 154 4.39 -8.16 -17.54
N SER A 155 3.12 -8.04 -17.95
CA SER A 155 2.38 -9.12 -18.65
C SER A 155 2.95 -9.52 -20.01
N ASN A 156 3.76 -8.64 -20.62
CA ASN A 156 4.51 -8.95 -21.83
C ASN A 156 5.73 -9.85 -21.60
N TYR A 157 6.16 -10.03 -20.34
CA TYR A 157 7.39 -10.72 -19.96
C TYR A 157 7.11 -11.96 -19.10
N ILE A 158 6.14 -11.87 -18.19
CA ILE A 158 5.82 -12.89 -17.19
C ILE A 158 4.31 -12.90 -16.92
N SER A 159 3.81 -13.94 -16.25
CA SER A 159 2.39 -14.07 -15.89
C SER A 159 2.05 -13.54 -14.50
N THR A 160 2.99 -12.89 -13.81
CA THR A 160 2.84 -12.43 -12.41
C THR A 160 3.57 -11.10 -12.22
N GLY A 161 2.87 -9.98 -12.36
CA GLY A 161 3.47 -8.65 -12.30
C GLY A 161 3.79 -8.13 -10.90
N TYR A 162 3.13 -8.63 -9.84
CA TYR A 162 3.27 -8.16 -8.46
C TYR A 162 3.23 -6.63 -8.34
N SER A 163 2.10 -6.03 -8.70
CA SER A 163 1.92 -4.59 -8.67
C SER A 163 1.96 -4.07 -7.23
N THR A 164 2.66 -2.95 -7.03
CA THR A 164 2.70 -2.22 -5.75
C THR A 164 2.32 -0.75 -6.01
N PRO A 165 1.04 -0.38 -5.91
CA PRO A 165 0.59 0.96 -6.25
C PRO A 165 1.01 1.98 -5.19
N HIS A 166 1.49 3.13 -5.66
CA HIS A 166 1.67 4.34 -4.86
C HIS A 166 1.29 5.56 -5.70
N CYS A 167 0.08 6.04 -5.49
CA CYS A 167 -0.46 7.26 -6.06
C CYS A 167 -0.10 8.48 -5.20
N VAL A 168 0.28 9.57 -5.85
CA VAL A 168 0.65 10.83 -5.19
C VAL A 168 0.07 11.99 -5.98
N ASP A 169 -0.42 13.00 -5.26
CA ASP A 169 -0.83 14.27 -5.87
C ASP A 169 0.40 15.16 -6.06
N ILE A 170 0.69 15.53 -7.31
CA ILE A 170 1.77 16.44 -7.67
C ILE A 170 1.14 17.63 -8.39
N ASN A 171 1.14 18.79 -7.73
CA ASN A 171 0.56 20.03 -8.26
C ASN A 171 -0.95 19.95 -8.62
N GLY A 172 -1.74 19.15 -7.91
CA GLY A 172 -3.17 18.98 -8.15
C GLY A 172 -3.51 17.92 -9.19
N GLU A 173 -2.53 17.14 -9.64
CA GLU A 173 -2.71 16.03 -10.57
C GLU A 173 -2.21 14.74 -9.93
N TYR A 174 -3.01 13.67 -10.00
CA TYR A 174 -2.60 12.37 -9.54
C TYR A 174 -1.61 11.73 -10.51
N HIS A 175 -0.50 11.25 -9.95
CA HIS A 175 0.43 10.36 -10.59
C HIS A 175 0.45 9.03 -9.86
N LEU A 176 0.38 7.94 -10.60
CA LEU A 176 0.41 6.60 -10.04
C LEU A 176 1.72 5.93 -10.43
N TYR A 177 2.52 5.60 -9.41
CA TYR A 177 3.71 4.78 -9.59
C TYR A 177 3.42 3.36 -9.15
N VAL A 178 3.91 2.38 -9.91
CA VAL A 178 3.64 0.96 -9.65
C VAL A 178 4.95 0.20 -9.73
N GLY A 179 5.41 -0.34 -8.61
CA GLY A 179 6.54 -1.26 -8.60
C GLY A 179 6.16 -2.61 -9.18
N SER A 180 7.14 -3.35 -9.66
CA SER A 180 6.90 -4.62 -10.36
C SER A 180 7.81 -5.76 -9.89
N PHE A 181 7.43 -6.98 -10.27
CA PHE A 181 8.25 -8.17 -10.09
C PHE A 181 9.63 -8.03 -10.71
N THR A 182 9.76 -7.38 -11.86
CA THR A 182 11.04 -7.29 -12.58
C THR A 182 11.98 -6.20 -12.06
N GLY A 183 11.67 -5.56 -10.93
CA GLY A 183 12.52 -4.51 -10.38
C GLY A 183 12.17 -3.10 -10.86
N LYS A 184 11.26 -3.01 -11.85
CA LYS A 184 10.93 -1.75 -12.52
C LYS A 184 9.86 -0.99 -11.79
N ILE A 185 9.87 0.32 -12.01
CA ILE A 185 8.81 1.22 -11.59
C ILE A 185 8.11 1.74 -12.85
N TYR A 186 6.81 1.49 -12.93
CA TYR A 186 5.93 2.05 -13.94
C TYR A 186 5.34 3.37 -13.42
N HIS A 187 5.10 4.32 -14.31
CA HIS A 187 4.54 5.63 -14.00
C HIS A 187 3.36 5.91 -14.92
N TYR A 188 2.21 6.22 -14.34
CA TYR A 188 0.97 6.57 -15.01
C TYR A 188 0.51 7.96 -14.61
N ASP A 189 -0.14 8.65 -15.54
CA ASP A 189 -0.85 9.93 -15.32
C ASP A 189 -2.30 9.84 -15.85
N SER A 190 -2.99 10.97 -15.91
CA SER A 190 -4.35 11.07 -16.44
C SER A 190 -5.37 10.23 -15.65
N ILE A 191 -5.22 10.23 -14.31
CA ILE A 191 -6.12 9.52 -13.38
C ILE A 191 -7.35 10.37 -13.04
N ASP A 192 -7.16 11.67 -12.78
CA ASP A 192 -8.23 12.58 -12.40
C ASP A 192 -9.37 12.62 -13.44
N GLY A 193 -10.61 12.43 -12.97
CA GLY A 193 -11.80 12.39 -13.82
C GLY A 193 -11.86 11.21 -14.80
N ASN A 194 -10.93 10.25 -14.68
CA ASN A 194 -10.76 9.14 -15.63
C ASN A 194 -10.81 7.75 -14.98
N LEU A 195 -11.38 7.64 -13.76
CA LEU A 195 -11.40 6.43 -12.94
C LEU A 195 -12.06 5.18 -13.58
N ASN A 196 -12.75 5.35 -14.71
CA ASN A 196 -13.44 4.28 -15.44
C ASN A 196 -12.79 3.89 -16.78
N ASN A 197 -11.67 4.50 -17.16
CA ASN A 197 -10.97 4.18 -18.41
C ASN A 197 -9.50 3.85 -18.16
N SER A 198 -8.77 3.61 -19.25
CA SER A 198 -7.32 3.38 -19.20
C SER A 198 -6.57 4.65 -18.82
N PHE A 199 -5.54 4.50 -18.00
CA PHE A 199 -4.58 5.55 -17.68
C PHE A 199 -3.50 5.62 -18.75
N ASN A 200 -2.82 6.76 -18.82
CA ASN A 200 -1.74 6.96 -19.76
C ASN A 200 -0.41 6.53 -19.11
N LEU A 201 0.29 5.59 -19.75
CA LEU A 201 1.61 5.13 -19.33
C LEU A 201 2.67 6.17 -19.74
N VAL A 202 3.26 6.83 -18.76
CA VAL A 202 4.34 7.82 -18.96
C VAL A 202 5.68 7.11 -19.12
N SER A 203 5.95 6.11 -18.28
CA SER A 203 7.20 5.36 -18.28
C SER A 203 7.00 3.95 -17.74
N SER A 204 7.67 2.95 -18.36
CA SER A 204 7.72 1.57 -17.87
C SER A 204 9.03 1.22 -17.16
N SER A 205 9.86 2.23 -16.88
CA SER A 205 11.20 2.08 -16.28
C SER A 205 11.63 3.43 -15.70
N GLN A 206 10.88 3.93 -14.71
CA GLN A 206 11.08 5.25 -14.14
C GLN A 206 12.50 5.42 -13.63
N GLN A 207 13.16 6.49 -14.09
CA GLN A 207 14.57 6.81 -13.80
C GLN A 207 15.61 5.69 -14.09
N ASN A 208 15.25 4.66 -14.86
CA ASN A 208 16.05 3.43 -15.03
C ASN A 208 16.37 2.71 -13.72
N ILE A 209 15.47 2.81 -12.74
CA ILE A 209 15.53 2.02 -11.52
C ILE A 209 15.13 0.58 -11.86
N ASP A 210 16.01 -0.35 -11.48
CA ASP A 210 15.86 -1.80 -11.62
C ASP A 210 16.38 -2.42 -10.32
N GLU A 211 15.52 -2.46 -9.30
CA GLU A 211 15.86 -2.93 -7.96
C GLU A 211 15.26 -4.30 -7.67
N GLY A 212 15.99 -5.33 -8.09
CA GLY A 212 15.76 -6.71 -7.65
C GLY A 212 14.43 -7.30 -8.15
N THR A 213 13.78 -8.09 -7.30
CA THR A 213 12.51 -8.73 -7.62
C THR A 213 11.43 -8.32 -6.63
N ILE A 214 10.24 -7.97 -7.12
CA ILE A 214 9.10 -7.47 -6.33
C ILE A 214 9.47 -6.16 -5.63
N THR A 215 9.53 -5.09 -6.42
CA THR A 215 9.79 -3.75 -5.89
C THR A 215 8.52 -3.17 -5.29
N ALA A 216 8.63 -2.68 -4.06
CA ALA A 216 7.67 -1.75 -3.47
C ALA A 216 8.34 -0.39 -3.33
N LEU A 217 7.55 0.67 -3.39
CA LEU A 217 8.05 2.02 -3.30
C LEU A 217 7.13 2.90 -2.48
N TYR A 218 7.70 3.97 -1.96
CA TYR A 218 6.99 5.07 -1.35
C TYR A 218 7.58 6.36 -1.91
N ILE A 219 6.70 7.24 -2.38
CA ILE A 219 7.09 8.53 -2.97
C ILE A 219 6.39 9.64 -2.20
N GLU A 220 7.17 10.59 -1.71
CA GLU A 220 6.66 11.78 -1.03
C GLU A 220 7.66 12.93 -1.23
N ASP A 221 7.14 14.12 -1.48
CA ASP A 221 7.93 15.35 -1.54
C ASP A 221 8.31 15.78 -0.12
N LEU A 222 9.52 15.41 0.31
CA LEU A 222 10.01 15.68 1.67
C LEU A 222 10.36 17.16 1.90
N ASN A 223 10.73 17.92 0.86
CA ASN A 223 11.24 19.28 0.98
C ASN A 223 10.22 20.36 0.50
N ASN A 224 9.05 19.94 0.02
CA ASN A 224 8.00 20.76 -0.56
C ASN A 224 8.44 21.54 -1.81
N ASP A 225 9.38 21.02 -2.60
CA ASP A 225 9.80 21.64 -3.87
C ASP A 225 8.94 21.23 -5.08
N GLN A 226 7.90 20.43 -4.82
CA GLN A 226 6.95 19.87 -5.77
C GLN A 226 7.59 18.88 -6.75
N ILE A 227 8.71 18.29 -6.35
CA ILE A 227 9.39 17.20 -7.05
C ILE A 227 9.48 16.00 -6.10
N PRO A 228 8.98 14.83 -6.51
CA PRO A 228 9.16 13.59 -5.75
C PRO A 228 10.61 13.10 -5.72
#